data_AF-A0A9D8EY39-F1
#
_entry.id   AF-A0A9D8EY39-F1
#
_cell.length_a   1.000
_cell.length_b   1.000
_cell.length_c   1.000
_cell.angle_alpha   90.00
_cell.angle_beta   90.00
_cell.angle_gamma   90.00
#
_symmetry.space_group_name_H-M   'P 1'
#
loop_
_entity.id
_entity.type
_entity.pdbx_description
1 polymer ?
#
loop_
_entity_poly.entity_id
_entity_poly.type
_entity_poly.pdbx_seq_one_letter_code
_entity_poly.pdbx_strand_id
1 'polypeptide(L)'
;MSTQPLAELIRDCYLDRVTLLMRHEQVAQVITDYDVNNAYQYIIAREETHLSWLQHALLDLGAPLAGDPPRGPVLSAKGDSWKGLASEDARGNTQFVEKWRPKVEGVTHARHKGMLKVILGETLEHKRLFDQAAEGRKDLIGTSLAINDHSGDVMPVRFVGDI
;
A
#
# COMPACT_ATOMS: atom_id res chain seq x y z
N MET A 1 -3.16 -22.10 22.15
CA MET A 1 -3.44 -21.24 20.98
C MET A 1 -3.29 -22.12 19.74
N SER A 2 -4.33 -22.24 18.91
CA SER A 2 -4.23 -23.02 17.68
C SER A 2 -3.30 -22.28 16.71
N THR A 3 -2.23 -22.94 16.25
CA THR A 3 -1.31 -22.38 15.26
C THR A 3 -2.03 -22.40 13.91
N GLN A 4 -2.42 -21.23 13.40
CA GLN A 4 -2.95 -21.10 12.05
C GLN A 4 -1.92 -21.68 11.05
N PRO A 5 -2.32 -22.52 10.09
CA PRO A 5 -1.45 -22.97 9.02
C PRO A 5 -0.79 -21.79 8.29
N LEU A 6 0.50 -21.89 7.97
CA LEU A 6 1.26 -20.79 7.35
C LEU A 6 0.61 -20.27 6.06
N ALA A 7 0.08 -21.16 5.23
CA ALA A 7 -0.62 -20.80 4.01
C ALA A 7 -1.87 -19.95 4.28
N GLU A 8 -2.64 -20.27 5.33
CA GLU A 8 -3.81 -19.47 5.71
C GLU A 8 -3.38 -18.10 6.25
N LEU A 9 -2.32 -18.04 7.06
CA LEU A 9 -1.78 -16.77 7.56
C LEU A 9 -1.35 -15.85 6.41
N ILE A 10 -0.63 -16.40 5.43
CA ILE A 10 -0.18 -15.65 4.24
C ILE A 10 -1.38 -15.22 3.39
N ARG A 11 -2.36 -16.09 3.17
CA ARG A 11 -3.57 -15.77 2.40
C ARG A 11 -4.35 -14.63 3.04
N ASP A 12 -4.54 -14.70 4.35
CA ASP A 12 -5.28 -13.67 5.08
C ASP A 12 -4.52 -12.33 5.07
N CYS A 13 -3.18 -12.37 5.16
CA CYS A 13 -2.33 -11.18 5.02
C CYS A 13 -2.39 -10.58 3.61
N TYR A 14 -2.39 -11.44 2.59
CA TYR A 14 -2.59 -11.07 1.20
C TYR A 14 -3.92 -10.33 1.00
N LEU A 15 -5.05 -10.87 1.48
CA LEU A 15 -6.36 -10.25 1.30
C LEU A 15 -6.48 -8.88 1.99
N ASP A 16 -5.95 -8.75 3.20
CA ASP A 16 -5.87 -7.45 3.87
C ASP A 16 -5.00 -6.46 3.08
N ARG A 17 -3.89 -6.93 2.50
CA ARG A 17 -2.98 -6.09 1.72
C ARG A 17 -3.61 -5.66 0.40
N VAL A 18 -4.36 -6.53 -0.27
CA VAL A 18 -5.14 -6.20 -1.48
C VAL A 18 -6.16 -5.11 -1.16
N THR A 19 -6.83 -5.19 0.00
CA THR A 19 -7.79 -4.16 0.43
C THR A 19 -7.14 -2.78 0.55
N LEU A 20 -5.92 -2.71 1.12
CA LEU A 20 -5.16 -1.45 1.19
C LEU A 20 -4.76 -0.95 -0.20
N LEU A 21 -4.20 -1.81 -1.04
CA LEU A 21 -3.81 -1.45 -2.42
C LEU A 21 -4.99 -0.86 -3.18
N MET A 22 -6.13 -1.56 -3.20
CA MET A 22 -7.33 -1.12 -3.92
C MET A 22 -7.82 0.25 -3.45
N ARG A 23 -7.69 0.54 -2.16
CA ARG A 23 -8.02 1.86 -1.61
C ARG A 23 -7.01 2.91 -2.06
N HIS A 24 -5.71 2.63 -1.98
CA HIS A 24 -4.67 3.58 -2.41
C HIS A 24 -4.78 3.89 -3.91
N GLU A 25 -5.13 2.91 -4.74
CA GLU A 25 -5.47 3.11 -6.16
C GLU A 25 -6.65 4.10 -6.33
N GLN A 26 -7.73 3.93 -5.56
CA GLN A 26 -8.88 4.83 -5.60
C GLN A 26 -8.52 6.25 -5.14
N VAL A 27 -7.68 6.38 -4.12
CA VAL A 27 -7.21 7.68 -3.64
C VAL A 27 -6.36 8.37 -4.71
N ALA A 28 -5.44 7.64 -5.33
CA ALA A 28 -4.60 8.16 -6.40
C ALA A 28 -5.39 8.63 -7.64
N GLN A 29 -6.63 8.15 -7.84
CA GLN A 29 -7.50 8.63 -8.91
C GLN A 29 -8.15 9.99 -8.61
N VAL A 30 -8.24 10.40 -7.34
CA VAL A 30 -8.96 11.61 -6.93
C VAL A 30 -8.05 12.72 -6.42
N ILE A 31 -6.77 12.42 -6.14
CA ILE A 31 -5.77 13.43 -5.75
C ILE A 31 -5.19 14.09 -7.01
N THR A 32 -5.45 15.39 -7.16
CA THR A 32 -4.90 16.20 -8.27
C THR A 32 -3.57 16.86 -7.95
N ASP A 33 -3.16 16.90 -6.68
CA ASP A 33 -1.85 17.41 -6.30
C ASP A 33 -0.75 16.45 -6.78
N TYR A 34 0.12 16.93 -7.66
CA TYR A 34 1.12 16.12 -8.36
C TYR A 34 2.09 15.41 -7.42
N ASP A 35 2.64 16.12 -6.44
CA ASP A 35 3.65 15.57 -5.54
C ASP A 35 3.05 14.51 -4.61
N VAL A 36 1.83 14.77 -4.13
CA VAL A 36 1.09 13.80 -3.31
C VAL A 36 0.71 12.59 -4.14
N ASN A 37 0.22 12.78 -5.37
CA ASN A 37 -0.13 11.67 -6.26
C ASN A 37 1.08 10.77 -6.56
N ASN A 38 2.24 11.36 -6.85
CA ASN A 38 3.48 10.61 -7.07
C ASN A 38 3.87 9.74 -5.87
N ALA A 39 3.69 10.24 -4.63
CA ALA A 39 3.91 9.45 -3.44
C ALA A 39 2.96 8.23 -3.37
N TYR A 40 1.69 8.40 -3.74
CA TYR A 40 0.74 7.28 -3.87
C TYR A 40 1.18 6.29 -4.96
N GLN A 41 1.61 6.74 -6.15
CA GLN A 41 2.08 5.85 -7.21
C GLN A 41 3.30 5.03 -6.78
N TYR A 42 4.26 5.67 -6.08
CA TYR A 42 5.42 4.99 -5.50
C TYR A 42 4.97 3.90 -4.52
N ILE A 43 4.07 4.23 -3.58
CA ILE A 43 3.53 3.29 -2.61
C ILE A 43 2.84 2.12 -3.32
N ILE A 44 1.93 2.39 -4.25
CA ILE A 44 1.19 1.39 -5.04
C ILE A 44 2.14 0.39 -5.70
N ALA A 45 3.20 0.86 -6.36
CA ALA A 45 4.19 -0.03 -7.00
C ALA A 45 4.90 -0.97 -5.99
N ARG A 46 5.19 -0.47 -4.78
CA ARG A 46 5.71 -1.32 -3.69
C ARG A 46 4.67 -2.32 -3.19
N GLU A 47 3.41 -1.92 -3.09
CA GLU A 47 2.34 -2.81 -2.63
C GLU A 47 2.05 -3.94 -3.63
N GLU A 48 2.04 -3.64 -4.93
CA GLU A 48 1.95 -4.63 -6.00
C GLU A 48 3.11 -5.64 -5.91
N THR A 49 4.32 -5.17 -5.62
CA THR A 49 5.48 -6.03 -5.35
C THR A 49 5.24 -6.93 -4.13
N HIS A 50 4.71 -6.40 -3.02
CA HIS A 50 4.36 -7.22 -1.84
C HIS A 50 3.36 -8.32 -2.19
N LEU A 51 2.31 -7.98 -2.96
CA LEU A 51 1.30 -8.94 -3.37
C LEU A 51 1.90 -10.06 -4.24
N SER A 52 2.81 -9.72 -5.16
CA SER A 52 3.51 -10.73 -5.97
C SER A 52 4.30 -11.72 -5.10
N TRP A 53 4.97 -11.25 -4.04
CA TRP A 53 5.70 -12.11 -3.11
C TRP A 53 4.77 -13.03 -2.33
N LEU A 54 3.63 -12.51 -1.87
CA LEU A 54 2.63 -13.29 -1.13
C LEU A 54 1.96 -14.34 -2.02
N GLN A 55 1.63 -14.00 -3.27
CA GLN A 55 1.10 -14.94 -4.26
C GLN A 55 2.09 -16.07 -4.54
N HIS A 56 3.36 -15.75 -4.82
CA HIS A 56 4.40 -16.76 -5.01
C HIS A 56 4.57 -17.63 -3.76
N ALA A 57 4.52 -17.05 -2.56
CA ALA A 57 4.60 -17.83 -1.33
C ALA A 57 3.42 -18.80 -1.14
N LEU A 58 2.21 -18.42 -1.56
CA LEU A 58 1.05 -19.31 -1.56
C LEU A 58 1.23 -20.47 -2.54
N LEU A 59 1.70 -20.19 -3.75
CA LEU A 59 1.96 -21.20 -4.77
C LEU A 59 3.07 -22.17 -4.34
N ASP A 60 4.16 -21.67 -3.73
CA ASP A 60 5.25 -22.47 -3.15
C ASP A 60 4.74 -23.44 -2.07
N LEU A 61 3.70 -23.04 -1.33
CA LEU A 61 3.04 -23.85 -0.30
C LEU A 61 1.94 -24.78 -0.85
N GLY A 62 1.73 -24.81 -2.18
CA GLY A 62 0.67 -25.58 -2.82
C GLY A 62 -0.74 -25.07 -2.51
N ALA A 63 -0.87 -23.83 -2.06
CA ALA A 63 -2.15 -23.20 -1.72
C ALA A 63 -2.76 -22.49 -2.93
N PRO A 64 -4.09 -22.50 -3.09
CA PRO A 64 -4.75 -21.75 -4.14
C PRO A 64 -4.66 -20.23 -3.88
N LEU A 65 -4.61 -19.45 -4.95
CA LEU A 65 -4.76 -18.00 -4.85
C LEU A 65 -6.21 -17.66 -4.51
N ALA A 66 -6.40 -16.77 -3.55
CA ALA A 66 -7.72 -16.25 -3.23
C ALA A 66 -8.13 -15.19 -4.25
N GLY A 67 -9.42 -15.15 -4.59
CA GLY A 67 -9.98 -14.05 -5.37
C GLY A 67 -9.95 -12.74 -4.57
N ASP A 68 -10.03 -11.64 -5.29
CA ASP A 68 -9.94 -10.31 -4.69
C ASP A 68 -11.11 -10.04 -3.73
N PRO A 69 -10.85 -9.35 -2.60
CA PRO A 69 -11.90 -8.84 -1.73
C PRO A 69 -12.74 -7.77 -2.47
N PRO A 70 -13.99 -7.52 -2.02
CA PRO A 70 -14.80 -6.46 -2.61
C PRO A 70 -14.12 -5.10 -2.46
N ARG A 71 -14.16 -4.30 -3.53
CA ARG A 71 -13.65 -2.92 -3.51
C ARG A 71 -14.46 -2.06 -2.54
N GLY A 72 -13.77 -1.13 -1.88
CA GLY A 72 -14.39 -0.14 -0.99
C GLY A 72 -15.24 0.88 -1.73
N PRO A 73 -15.93 1.77 -0.98
CA PRO A 73 -16.76 2.82 -1.56
C PRO A 73 -15.94 3.76 -2.46
N VAL A 74 -16.59 4.28 -3.52
CA VAL A 74 -15.97 5.28 -4.41
C VAL A 74 -15.64 6.52 -3.61
N LEU A 75 -14.40 6.99 -3.75
CA LEU A 75 -13.89 8.17 -3.07
C LEU A 75 -14.08 9.41 -3.94
N SER A 76 -14.07 10.58 -3.31
CA SER A 76 -14.00 11.87 -4.00
C SER A 76 -13.17 12.83 -3.17
N ALA A 77 -12.39 13.67 -3.84
CA ALA A 77 -11.58 14.70 -3.21
C ALA A 77 -11.72 16.02 -3.98
N LYS A 78 -11.67 17.14 -3.25
CA LYS A 78 -11.65 18.49 -3.81
C LYS A 78 -10.69 19.36 -2.99
N GLY A 79 -9.84 20.11 -3.69
CA GLY A 79 -8.82 20.94 -3.05
C GLY A 79 -7.98 20.12 -2.08
N ASP A 80 -7.82 20.60 -0.84
CA ASP A 80 -6.97 19.98 0.19
C ASP A 80 -7.58 18.78 0.92
N SER A 81 -8.72 18.24 0.48
CA SER A 81 -9.35 17.10 1.15
C SER A 81 -8.51 15.82 1.12
N TRP A 82 -7.48 15.77 0.26
CA TRP A 82 -6.49 14.69 0.21
C TRP A 82 -5.71 14.53 1.52
N LYS A 83 -5.58 15.59 2.34
CA LYS A 83 -4.97 15.50 3.68
C LYS A 83 -5.73 14.55 4.60
N GLY A 84 -7.07 14.58 4.51
CA GLY A 84 -7.94 13.66 5.25
C GLY A 84 -7.79 12.21 4.78
N LEU A 85 -7.71 12.01 3.46
CA LEU A 85 -7.47 10.67 2.87
C LEU A 85 -6.11 10.11 3.31
N ALA A 86 -5.06 10.91 3.27
CA ALA A 86 -3.74 10.52 3.75
C ALA A 86 -3.75 10.15 5.25
N SER A 87 -4.45 10.91 6.09
CA SER A 87 -4.60 10.57 7.51
C SER A 87 -5.32 9.23 7.72
N GLU A 88 -6.37 8.97 6.93
CA GLU A 88 -7.08 7.69 6.96
C GLU A 88 -6.19 6.52 6.49
N ASP A 89 -5.37 6.73 5.47
CA ASP A 89 -4.47 5.71 4.93
C ASP A 89 -3.30 5.42 5.89
N ALA A 90 -2.76 6.44 6.56
CA ALA A 90 -1.81 6.26 7.66
C ALA A 90 -2.40 5.42 8.80
N ARG A 91 -3.68 5.66 9.16
CA ARG A 91 -4.40 4.83 10.14
C ARG A 91 -4.61 3.41 9.63
N GLY A 92 -4.96 3.22 8.37
CA GLY A 92 -5.09 1.89 7.74
C GLY A 92 -3.78 1.09 7.80
N ASN A 93 -2.65 1.72 7.47
CA ASN A 93 -1.33 1.11 7.58
C ASN A 93 -0.95 0.76 9.02
N THR A 94 -1.32 1.61 9.99
CA THR A 94 -1.12 1.32 11.42
C THR A 94 -1.89 0.06 11.83
N GLN A 95 -3.18 0.01 11.50
CA GLN A 95 -4.05 -1.12 11.84
C GLN A 95 -3.57 -2.43 11.22
N PHE A 96 -3.10 -2.39 9.96
CA PHE A 96 -2.50 -3.54 9.31
C PHE A 96 -1.28 -4.04 10.07
N VAL A 97 -0.34 -3.14 10.39
CA VAL A 97 0.89 -3.53 11.08
C VAL A 97 0.62 -4.08 12.48
N GLU A 98 -0.27 -3.44 13.25
CA GLU A 98 -0.67 -3.89 14.59
C GLU A 98 -1.33 -5.27 14.56
N LYS A 99 -2.20 -5.52 13.56
CA LYS A 99 -2.87 -6.82 13.37
C LYS A 99 -1.87 -7.93 13.06
N TRP A 100 -0.89 -7.66 12.19
CA TRP A 100 -0.04 -8.69 11.60
C TRP A 100 1.25 -8.95 12.38
N ARG A 101 1.84 -7.94 13.02
CA ARG A 101 3.09 -8.07 13.77
C ARG A 101 3.10 -9.26 14.75
N PRO A 102 2.12 -9.43 15.68
CA PRO A 102 2.15 -10.56 16.61
C PRO A 102 2.04 -11.93 15.91
N LYS A 103 1.29 -12.02 14.81
CA LYS A 103 1.14 -13.27 14.03
C LYS A 103 2.44 -13.63 13.31
N VAL A 104 3.10 -12.63 12.70
CA VAL A 104 4.38 -12.79 12.02
C VAL A 104 5.48 -13.22 12.99
N GLU A 105 5.47 -12.74 14.23
CA GLU A 105 6.45 -13.20 15.22
C GLU A 105 6.32 -14.69 15.56
N GLY A 106 5.11 -15.25 15.49
CA GLY A 106 4.85 -16.68 15.67
C GLY A 106 5.24 -17.57 14.49
N VAL A 107 5.59 -17.00 13.32
CA VAL A 107 6.01 -17.79 12.15
C VAL A 107 7.39 -18.41 12.42
N THR A 108 7.51 -19.72 12.25
CA THR A 108 8.77 -20.45 12.43
C THR A 108 9.60 -20.57 11.14
N HIS A 109 8.95 -20.54 9.98
CA HIS A 109 9.62 -20.65 8.68
C HIS A 109 10.39 -19.35 8.35
N ALA A 110 11.72 -19.39 8.43
CA ALA A 110 12.58 -18.20 8.36
C ALA A 110 12.37 -17.33 7.10
N ARG A 111 12.32 -17.94 5.89
CA ARG A 111 12.12 -17.21 4.63
C ARG A 111 10.80 -16.41 4.62
N HIS A 112 9.68 -17.08 4.92
CA HIS A 112 8.37 -16.42 4.95
C HIS A 112 8.26 -15.40 6.09
N LYS A 113 8.84 -15.67 7.27
CA LYS A 113 8.92 -14.68 8.35
C LYS A 113 9.68 -13.42 7.89
N GLY A 114 10.82 -13.59 7.23
CA GLY A 114 11.62 -12.48 6.69
C GLY A 114 10.84 -11.64 5.69
N MET A 115 10.22 -12.28 4.70
CA MET A 115 9.35 -11.62 3.72
C MET A 115 8.23 -10.81 4.40
N LEU A 116 7.51 -11.42 5.34
CA LEU A 116 6.42 -10.74 6.07
C LEU A 116 6.96 -9.56 6.90
N LYS A 117 8.13 -9.68 7.52
CA LYS A 117 8.77 -8.57 8.25
C LYS A 117 9.14 -7.40 7.33
N VAL A 118 9.65 -7.68 6.13
CA VAL A 118 9.93 -6.64 5.13
C VAL A 118 8.64 -5.90 4.77
N ILE A 119 7.56 -6.63 4.46
CA ILE A 119 6.25 -6.04 4.16
C ILE A 119 5.78 -5.12 5.30
N LEU A 120 5.85 -5.58 6.55
CA LEU A 120 5.45 -4.75 7.71
C LEU A 120 6.33 -3.52 7.91
N GLY A 121 7.63 -3.63 7.63
CA GLY A 121 8.57 -2.51 7.69
C GLY A 121 8.27 -1.46 6.62
N GLU A 122 8.03 -1.90 5.39
CA GLU A 122 7.68 -1.00 4.27
C GLU A 122 6.30 -0.36 4.47
N THR A 123 5.33 -1.07 5.05
CA THR A 123 4.04 -0.45 5.43
C THR A 123 4.19 0.66 6.47
N LEU A 124 5.15 0.56 7.40
CA LEU A 124 5.46 1.67 8.32
C LEU A 124 6.08 2.86 7.61
N GLU A 125 6.90 2.63 6.58
CA GLU A 125 7.43 3.71 5.76
C GLU A 125 6.33 4.38 4.93
N HIS A 126 5.40 3.61 4.38
CA HIS A 126 4.22 4.16 3.71
C HIS A 126 3.37 5.00 4.68
N LYS A 127 3.16 4.52 5.91
CA LYS A 127 2.51 5.31 6.98
C LYS A 127 3.22 6.64 7.19
N ARG A 128 4.56 6.65 7.31
CA ARG A 128 5.34 7.87 7.52
C ARG A 128 5.11 8.88 6.39
N LEU A 129 5.06 8.43 5.14
CA LEU A 129 4.75 9.28 3.98
C LEU A 129 3.33 9.84 4.06
N PHE A 130 2.34 9.02 4.42
CA PHE A 130 0.96 9.46 4.59
C PHE A 130 0.77 10.44 5.76
N ASP A 131 1.46 10.25 6.89
CA ASP A 131 1.45 11.21 8.00
C ASP A 131 1.96 12.59 7.53
N GLN A 132 3.08 12.60 6.80
CA GLN A 132 3.66 13.83 6.26
C GLN A 132 2.74 14.50 5.23
N ALA A 133 2.10 13.71 4.37
CA ALA A 133 1.10 14.21 3.45
C ALA A 133 -0.09 14.82 4.21
N ALA A 134 -0.59 14.17 5.27
CA ALA A 134 -1.68 14.69 6.09
C ALA A 134 -1.34 16.04 6.75
N GLU A 135 -0.07 16.28 7.08
CA GLU A 135 0.45 17.58 7.56
C GLU A 135 0.55 18.64 6.44
N GLY A 136 0.32 18.26 5.18
CA GLY A 136 0.38 19.13 4.02
C GLY A 136 1.76 19.21 3.37
N ARG A 137 2.70 18.32 3.74
CA ARG A 137 4.00 18.25 3.05
C ARG A 137 3.83 17.71 1.63
N LYS A 138 4.64 18.25 0.73
CA LYS A 138 4.69 17.84 -0.68
C LYS A 138 6.03 17.21 -1.07
N ASP A 139 7.07 17.43 -0.28
CA ASP A 139 8.40 16.83 -0.47
C ASP A 139 8.49 15.40 0.12
N LEU A 140 7.49 14.55 -0.21
CA LEU A 140 7.28 13.25 0.42
C LEU A 140 8.32 12.22 -0.01
N ILE A 141 8.62 12.15 -1.30
CA ILE A 141 9.58 11.21 -1.90
C ILE A 141 10.91 11.88 -2.29
N GLY A 142 11.17 13.05 -1.72
CA GLY A 142 12.32 13.90 -2.01
C GLY A 142 11.92 15.32 -2.37
N THR A 143 12.92 16.18 -2.55
CA THR A 143 12.73 17.57 -2.97
C THR A 143 13.02 17.70 -4.45
N SER A 144 12.15 18.40 -5.19
CA SER A 144 12.45 18.69 -6.59
C SER A 144 13.71 19.55 -6.68
N LEU A 145 14.61 19.18 -7.58
CA LEU A 145 15.81 19.98 -7.86
C LEU A 145 15.38 21.15 -8.74
N ALA A 146 15.88 22.36 -8.45
CA ALA A 146 15.62 23.57 -9.25
C ALA A 146 16.42 23.56 -10.57
N ILE A 147 16.30 22.47 -11.33
CA ILE A 147 17.04 22.22 -12.57
C ILE A 147 16.12 22.39 -13.79
N ASN A 148 14.79 22.26 -13.64
CA ASN A 148 13.80 22.47 -14.70
C ASN A 148 12.49 23.08 -14.14
N ASP A 149 11.67 23.66 -15.03
CA ASP A 149 10.30 24.08 -14.68
C ASP A 149 9.36 22.86 -14.72
N HIS A 150 8.62 22.61 -13.64
CA HIS A 150 7.71 21.48 -13.51
C HIS A 150 6.27 21.96 -13.72
N SER A 151 5.80 21.91 -14.97
CA SER A 151 4.40 22.23 -15.32
C SER A 151 3.70 21.00 -15.90
N GLY A 152 2.40 20.84 -15.60
CA GLY A 152 1.57 19.75 -16.10
C GLY A 152 0.42 19.38 -15.15
N ASP A 153 -0.57 18.67 -15.68
CA ASP A 153 -1.70 18.12 -14.92
C ASP A 153 -1.51 16.61 -14.71
N VAL A 154 -1.99 16.08 -13.58
CA VAL A 154 -2.08 14.64 -13.35
C VAL A 154 -3.13 14.05 -14.29
N MET A 155 -2.77 13.02 -15.06
CA MET A 155 -3.74 12.32 -15.91
C MET A 155 -4.86 11.70 -15.06
N PRO A 156 -6.13 11.79 -15.49
CA PRO A 156 -7.26 11.23 -14.75
C PRO A 156 -7.26 9.68 -14.75
N VAL A 157 -6.41 9.07 -15.57
CA VAL A 157 -6.24 7.63 -15.68
C VAL A 157 -4.77 7.27 -15.48
N ARG A 158 -4.51 6.16 -14.79
CA ARG A 158 -3.16 5.61 -14.64
C ARG A 158 -2.65 5.18 -16.01
N PHE A 159 -1.44 5.59 -16.37
CA PHE A 159 -0.81 5.16 -17.61
C PHE A 159 -0.43 3.67 -17.52
N VAL A 160 -0.99 2.84 -18.40
CA VAL A 160 -0.77 1.38 -18.46
C VAL A 160 -0.07 0.90 -19.74
N GLY A 161 0.33 1.82 -20.63
CA GLY A 161 1.23 1.51 -21.75
C GLY A 161 0.60 1.19 -23.11
N ASP A 162 -0.73 1.05 -23.22
CA ASP A 162 -1.36 0.73 -24.52
C ASP A 162 -2.11 1.95 -25.11
N ILE A 163 -1.66 2.40 -26.28
CA ILE A 163 -2.32 3.36 -27.20
C ILE A 163 -2.82 2.60 -28.42
#